data_AF-A0A8B6CZL2-F1
#
_entry.id   AF-A0A8B6CZL2-F1
#
_cell.length_a   1.000
_cell.length_b   1.000
_cell.length_c   1.000
_cell.angle_alpha   90.00
_cell.angle_beta   90.00
_cell.angle_gamma   90.00
#
_symmetry.space_group_name_H-M   'P 1'
#
loop_
_entity.id
_entity.type
_entity.pdbx_description
1 polymer ?
#
loop_
_entity_poly.entity_id
_entity_poly.type
_entity_poly.pdbx_seq_one_letter_code
_entity_poly.pdbx_strand_id
1 'polypeptide(L)' 'DSGGPMVCSKKLVGVLSFGVRYCDGNRPSVYSRVSAYLDWIKEKMNKRNKKNKKNKREKKRKNNKKEKKITKIRKIEFVT' A
#
# COMPACT_ATOMS: atom_id res chain seq x y z
N ASP A 1 -13.05 -12.72 -14.30
CA ASP A 1 -12.01 -11.97 -13.58
C ASP A 1 -12.64 -10.69 -13.07
N SER A 2 -12.49 -10.37 -11.78
CA SER A 2 -13.06 -9.15 -11.19
C SER A 2 -11.92 -8.38 -10.52
N GLY A 3 -11.76 -7.11 -10.87
CA GLY A 3 -10.63 -6.29 -10.42
C GLY A 3 -9.46 -6.17 -11.40
N GLY A 4 -9.54 -6.79 -12.58
CA GLY A 4 -8.51 -6.71 -13.62
C GLY A 4 -8.30 -5.28 -14.15
N PRO A 5 -7.06 -4.88 -14.49
CA PRO A 5 -6.76 -3.52 -14.94
C PRO A 5 -7.09 -3.31 -16.44
N MET A 6 -7.72 -2.18 -16.75
CA MET A 6 -7.80 -1.65 -18.11
C MET A 6 -6.80 -0.50 -18.24
N VAL A 7 -5.77 -0.70 -19.07
CA VAL A 7 -4.67 0.26 -19.25
C VAL A 7 -4.70 0.82 -20.66
N CYS A 8 -4.63 2.14 -20.78
CA CYS A 8 -4.48 2.84 -22.05
C CYS A 8 -3.32 3.83 -21.93
N SER A 9 -2.41 3.85 -22.91
CA SER A 9 -1.25 4.77 -22.91
C SER A 9 -0.47 4.76 -21.58
N LYS A 10 -0.20 3.57 -21.03
CA LYS A 10 0.47 3.36 -19.73
C LYS A 10 -0.27 3.96 -18.52
N LYS A 11 -1.56 4.32 -18.65
CA LYS A 11 -2.41 4.83 -17.57
C LYS A 11 -3.53 3.85 -17.28
N LEU A 12 -3.78 3.59 -15.99
CA LEU A 12 -4.93 2.80 -15.56
C LEU A 12 -6.20 3.65 -15.72
N VAL A 13 -7.08 3.24 -16.62
CA VAL A 13 -8.32 3.96 -16.96
C VAL A 13 -9.57 3.29 -16.40
N GLY A 14 -9.52 1.98 -16.18
CA GLY A 14 -10.64 1.20 -15.67
C GLY A 14 -10.20 0.03 -14.80
N VAL A 15 -11.11 -0.40 -13.92
CA VAL A 15 -10.99 -1.65 -13.16
C VAL A 15 -12.20 -2.51 -13.50
N LEU A 16 -11.98 -3.75 -13.94
CA LEU A 16 -13.06 -4.64 -14.38
C LEU A 16 -14.04 -4.87 -13.22
N SER A 17 -15.28 -4.40 -13.39
CA SER A 17 -16.32 -4.51 -12.38
C SER A 17 -17.08 -5.81 -12.58
N PHE A 18 -17.70 -5.95 -13.74
CA PHE A 18 -18.42 -7.15 -14.13
C PHE A 18 -18.45 -7.24 -15.65
N GLY A 19 -18.56 -8.46 -16.15
CA GLY A 19 -18.66 -8.74 -17.57
C GLY A 19 -19.40 -10.06 -17.75
N VAL A 20 -19.77 -10.33 -18.99
CA VAL A 20 -20.43 -11.60 -19.31
C VAL A 20 -19.41 -12.72 -19.27
N ARG A 21 -19.83 -13.88 -18.77
CA ARG A 21 -18.95 -15.05 -18.57
C ARG A 21 -18.40 -15.60 -19.89
N TYR A 22 -19.07 -15.30 -21.00
CA TYR A 22 -18.69 -15.66 -22.36
C TYR A 22 -18.45 -14.40 -23.16
N CYS A 23 -17.36 -14.39 -23.94
CA CYS A 23 -17.07 -13.35 -24.93
C CYS A 23 -17.96 -13.58 -26.16
N ASP A 24 -19.25 -13.30 -26.02
CA ASP A 24 -20.26 -13.50 -27.07
C ASP A 24 -20.36 -12.31 -28.05
N GLY A 25 -19.59 -11.24 -27.83
CA GLY A 25 -19.56 -10.03 -28.68
C GLY A 25 -20.79 -9.14 -28.57
N ASN A 26 -21.91 -9.67 -28.04
CA ASN A 26 -23.18 -8.95 -27.93
C ASN A 26 -23.28 -8.09 -26.67
N ARG A 27 -22.45 -8.34 -25.65
CA ARG A 27 -22.52 -7.63 -24.38
C ARG A 27 -21.14 -7.10 -23.97
N PRO A 28 -21.00 -5.76 -23.80
CA PRO A 28 -19.73 -5.19 -23.39
C PRO A 28 -19.41 -5.51 -21.92
N SER A 29 -18.12 -5.59 -21.62
CA SER A 29 -17.65 -5.66 -20.23
C SER A 29 -17.70 -4.27 -19.58
N VAL A 30 -18.11 -4.21 -18.32
CA VAL A 30 -18.29 -2.96 -17.57
C VAL A 30 -17.11 -2.76 -16.61
N TYR A 31 -16.50 -1.58 -16.72
CA TYR A 31 -15.34 -1.18 -15.91
C TYR A 31 -15.70 0.00 -15.01
N SER A 32 -15.22 -0.03 -13.77
CA SER A 32 -15.21 1.12 -12.88
C SER A 32 -14.23 2.16 -13.40
N ARG A 33 -14.74 3.35 -13.73
CA ARG A 33 -13.95 4.47 -14.27
C ARG A 33 -13.00 5.01 -13.21
N VAL A 34 -11.69 4.83 -13.39
CA VAL A 34 -10.69 5.24 -12.39
C VAL A 34 -10.68 6.74 -12.15
N SER A 35 -10.91 7.55 -13.19
CA SER A 35 -10.93 9.02 -13.06
C SER A 35 -11.98 9.52 -12.08
N ALA A 36 -13.13 8.84 -11.96
CA ALA A 36 -14.21 9.22 -11.03
C ALA A 36 -13.84 8.99 -9.55
N TYR A 37 -12.82 8.18 -9.27
CA TYR A 37 -12.41 7.82 -7.90
C TYR A 37 -11.00 8.32 -7.55
N LEU A 38 -10.38 9.16 -8.39
CA LEU A 38 -8.98 9.57 -8.18
C LEU A 38 -8.74 10.24 -6.83
N ASP A 39 -9.67 11.06 -6.36
CA ASP A 39 -9.50 11.77 -5.08
C ASP A 39 -9.52 10.82 -3.91
N TRP A 40 -10.49 9.89 -3.89
CA TRP A 40 -10.56 8.84 -2.90
C TRP A 40 -9.31 7.94 -2.91
N ILE A 41 -8.84 7.53 -4.10
CA ILE A 41 -7.62 6.72 -4.24
C ILE A 41 -6.42 7.48 -3.66
N LYS A 42 -6.21 8.73 -4.05
CA LYS A 42 -5.12 9.58 -3.56
C LYS A 42 -5.17 9.75 -2.05
N GLU A 43 -6.35 9.99 -1.48
CA GLU A 43 -6.55 10.10 -0.04
C GLU A 43 -6.10 8.83 0.69
N LYS A 44 -6.55 7.65 0.23
CA LYS A 44 -6.21 6.36 0.85
C LYS A 44 -4.72 6.05 0.73
N MET A 45 -4.11 6.32 -0.42
CA MET A 45 -2.66 6.17 -0.62
C MET A 45 -1.87 7.06 0.33
N ASN A 46 -2.28 8.32 0.48
CA ASN A 46 -1.63 9.26 1.39
C ASN A 46 -1.74 8.83 2.86
N LYS A 47 -2.91 8.37 3.30
CA LYS A 47 -3.12 7.82 4.64
C LYS A 47 -2.21 6.60 4.89
N ARG A 48 -2.13 5.66 3.94
CA ARG A 48 -1.24 4.49 4.03
C ARG A 48 0.23 4.89 4.11
N ASN A 49 0.68 5.85 3.31
CA ASN A 49 2.05 6.34 3.33
C ASN A 49 2.43 6.99 4.67
N LYS A 50 1.53 7.79 5.26
CA LYS A 50 1.73 8.36 6.60
C LYS A 50 1.85 7.27 7.66
N LYS A 51 0.98 6.26 7.63
CA LYS A 51 1.02 5.11 8.56
C LYS A 51 2.34 4.35 8.43
N ASN A 52 2.79 4.07 7.21
CA ASN A 52 4.07 3.39 6.96
C ASN A 52 5.26 4.19 7.51
N LYS A 53 5.29 5.53 7.31
CA LYS A 53 6.32 6.40 7.87
C LYS A 53 6.32 6.37 9.40
N LYS A 54 5.14 6.44 10.03
CA LYS A 54 5.00 6.35 11.50
C LYS A 54 5.52 5.01 12.03
N ASN A 55 5.11 3.90 11.42
CA ASN A 55 5.56 2.56 11.78
C ASN A 55 7.09 2.40 11.66
N LYS A 56 7.69 2.94 10.59
CA LYS A 56 9.15 2.92 10.40
C LYS A 56 9.88 3.72 11.48
N ARG A 57 9.37 4.90 11.85
CA ARG A 57 9.92 5.73 12.94
C ARG A 57 9.82 5.03 14.30
N GLU A 58 8.70 4.38 14.56
CA GLU A 58 8.49 3.64 15.80
C GLU A 58 9.42 2.42 15.91
N LYS A 59 9.56 1.64 14.83
CA LYS A 59 10.54 0.55 14.76
C LYS A 59 11.97 1.05 15.02
N LYS A 60 12.38 2.16 14.38
CA LYS A 60 13.70 2.77 14.61
C LYS A 60 13.90 3.19 16.08
N ARG A 61 12.89 3.82 16.70
CA ARG A 61 12.92 4.18 18.13
C ARG A 61 13.07 2.96 19.05
N LYS A 62 12.35 1.87 18.76
CA LYS A 62 12.45 0.61 19.53
C LYS A 62 13.84 0.00 19.38
N ASN A 63 14.40 -0.03 18.17
CA ASN A 63 15.75 -0.52 17.92
C ASN A 63 16.80 0.31 18.67
N ASN A 64 16.77 1.64 18.56
CA ASN A 64 17.70 2.52 19.28
C ASN A 64 17.60 2.36 20.80
N LYS A 65 16.40 2.13 21.36
CA LYS A 65 16.23 1.84 22.79
C LYS A 65 16.84 0.49 23.17
N LYS A 66 16.67 -0.54 22.34
CA LYS A 66 17.27 -1.87 22.54
C LYS A 66 18.80 -1.79 22.54
N GLU A 67 19.37 -1.09 21.57
CA GLU A 67 20.83 -0.86 21.47
C GLU A 67 21.36 -0.15 22.72
N LYS A 68 20.72 0.95 23.14
CA LYS A 68 21.11 1.67 24.36
C LYS A 68 21.07 0.78 25.61
N LYS A 69 20.09 -0.13 25.72
CA LYS A 69 20.00 -1.08 26.83
C LYS A 69 21.16 -2.08 26.81
N ILE A 70 21.48 -2.64 25.64
CA ILE A 70 22.61 -3.55 25.45
C ILE A 70 23.93 -2.86 25.79
N THR A 71 24.15 -1.64 25.30
CA THR A 71 25.36 -0.86 25.61
C THR A 71 25.49 -0.59 27.11
N LYS A 72 24.38 -0.35 27.82
CA LYS A 72 24.39 -0.16 29.28
C LYS A 72 24.80 -1.44 30.02
N ILE A 73 24.30 -2.59 29.60
CA ILE A 73 24.65 -3.90 30.19
C ILE A 73 26.14 -4.19 30.00
N ARG A 74 26.65 -4.07 28.76
CA ARG A 74 28.08 -4.28 28.46
C ARG A 74 29.02 -3.38 29.26
N LYS A 75 28.60 -2.15 29.56
CA LYS A 75 29.38 -1.23 30.42
C LYS A 75 29.45 -1.70 31.87
N ILE A 76 28.40 -2.33 32.38
CA ILE A 76 28.41 -2.88 33.75
C ILE A 76 29.36 -4.08 33.80
N GLU A 77 29.26 -4.99 32.82
CA GLU A 77 30.13 -6.18 32.71
C GLU A 77 31.63 -5.85 32.58
N PHE A 78 31.99 -4.65 32.10
CA PHE A 78 33.40 -4.23 31.98
C PHE A 78 33.97 -3.62 33.26
N VAL A 79 33.12 -3.18 34.19
CA VAL A 79 33.51 -2.47 35.42
C VAL A 79 33.55 -3.41 36.64
N THR A 80 32.94 -4.60 36.53
CA THR A 80 32.99 -5.70 37.51
C THR A 80 34.06 -6.71 37.13
#